data_AF-A0AAE1PL18-F1
#
_entry.id   AF-A0AAE1PL18-F1
#
_cell.length_a   1.000
_cell.length_b   1.000
_cell.length_c   1.000
_cell.angle_alpha   90.00
_cell.angle_beta   90.00
_cell.angle_gamma   90.00
#
_symmetry.space_group_name_H-M   'P 1'
#
loop_
_entity.id
_entity.type
_entity.pdbx_description
1 polymer ?
#
loop_
_entity_poly.entity_id
_entity_poly.type
_entity_poly.pdbx_seq_one_letter_code
_entity_poly.pdbx_strand_id
1 'polypeptide(L)'
;MALVRKLPMKKMGLDTFGQLAENLSNSILAKGSESTRIDIIFDVYKKSSIQQMERAQRSSSEEITITIRSDNQKLPVNLDMFWSSMLNKVRLQEYVYKWMLENVVSEKEIIFGGVYGGECRKLLAGTETQITELSSSQEEADDRIMFHINDSVVKHGVKSVLVDSPDTDVLVNLIFHFKKTWQLQKLFVKLGNRRNKKTVPVHLLVDQLDNNLVLCLPAIHALSGCDSTSKVGPKLSGMKSSMDLSLLAGFGVEELSPQMISNAEKFLVSGLKKTDCSTFDEYRWEQYHNSKKELNFNQLVCCSSTLREHIKRAYLQCRMWLQAPTPEVTKPDPCQYGYRATDVGIIPVILPVPSRPDDLPPPCKCPTSCISNKTCICRGMKIKCVVFCGCSKGKKCRNPHN
;
A
#
# COMPACT_ATOMS: atom_id res chain seq x y z
N MET A 1 -5.95 -3.08 -12.72
CA MET A 1 -4.91 -3.95 -13.33
C MET A 1 -4.53 -5.20 -12.52
N ALA A 2 -4.70 -5.19 -11.19
CA ALA A 2 -4.28 -6.28 -10.31
C ALA A 2 -4.83 -7.68 -10.67
N LEU A 3 -6.10 -7.76 -11.09
CA LEU A 3 -6.72 -9.05 -11.48
C LEU A 3 -6.09 -9.63 -12.75
N VAL A 4 -5.80 -8.79 -13.74
CA VAL A 4 -5.23 -9.21 -15.04
C VAL A 4 -3.83 -9.77 -14.85
N ARG A 5 -3.00 -9.12 -14.03
CA ARG A 5 -1.64 -9.59 -13.70
C ARG A 5 -1.60 -10.99 -13.07
N LYS A 6 -2.67 -11.39 -12.37
CA LYS A 6 -2.76 -12.71 -11.72
C LYS A 6 -3.30 -13.80 -12.66
N LEU A 7 -3.65 -13.47 -13.90
CA LEU A 7 -4.06 -14.46 -14.91
C LEU A 7 -2.81 -15.21 -15.42
N PRO A 8 -2.78 -16.55 -15.36
CA PRO A 8 -1.68 -17.32 -15.94
C PRO A 8 -1.89 -17.42 -17.46
N MET A 9 -1.67 -16.31 -18.17
CA MET A 9 -1.96 -16.14 -19.61
C MET A 9 -1.44 -17.31 -20.45
N LYS A 10 -0.17 -17.71 -20.24
CA LYS A 10 0.44 -18.87 -20.93
C LYS A 10 -0.29 -20.20 -20.70
N LYS A 11 -0.76 -20.46 -19.48
CA LYS A 11 -1.50 -21.71 -19.16
C LYS A 11 -2.91 -21.71 -19.71
N MET A 12 -3.44 -20.54 -20.03
CA MET A 12 -4.77 -20.34 -20.58
C MET A 12 -4.76 -20.26 -22.10
N GLY A 13 -3.59 -20.36 -22.74
CA GLY A 13 -3.46 -20.19 -24.19
C GLY A 13 -3.87 -18.79 -24.66
N LEU A 14 -3.70 -17.78 -23.82
CA LEU A 14 -3.95 -16.38 -24.21
C LEU A 14 -2.68 -15.86 -24.88
N ASP A 15 -2.71 -15.80 -26.21
CA ASP A 15 -1.58 -15.40 -27.05
C ASP A 15 -1.74 -14.00 -27.62
N THR A 16 -2.97 -13.48 -27.72
CA THR A 16 -3.26 -12.14 -28.27
C THR A 16 -4.00 -11.23 -27.28
N PHE A 17 -3.99 -9.92 -27.55
CA PHE A 17 -4.76 -8.96 -26.76
C PHE A 17 -6.28 -9.20 -26.86
N GLY A 18 -6.80 -9.61 -28.02
CA GLY A 18 -8.22 -9.95 -28.20
C GLY A 18 -8.66 -11.13 -27.32
N GLN A 19 -7.88 -12.22 -27.33
CA GLN A 19 -8.13 -13.37 -26.45
C GLN A 19 -8.07 -12.99 -24.97
N LEU A 20 -7.15 -12.10 -24.59
CA LEU A 20 -7.07 -11.58 -23.23
C LEU A 20 -8.32 -10.79 -22.85
N ALA A 21 -8.77 -9.88 -23.72
CA ALA A 21 -9.96 -9.07 -23.48
C ALA A 21 -11.21 -9.95 -23.38
N GLU A 22 -11.43 -10.83 -24.36
CA GLU A 22 -12.55 -11.78 -24.36
C GLU A 22 -12.59 -12.62 -23.08
N ASN A 23 -11.46 -13.22 -22.71
CA ASN A 23 -11.39 -14.04 -21.51
C ASN A 23 -11.69 -13.25 -20.23
N LEU A 24 -11.16 -12.03 -20.14
CA LEU A 24 -11.38 -11.15 -19.00
C LEU A 24 -12.86 -10.75 -18.90
N SER A 25 -13.46 -10.33 -20.00
CA SER A 25 -14.87 -9.93 -20.08
C SER A 25 -15.79 -11.09 -19.70
N ASN A 26 -15.58 -12.27 -20.28
CA ASN A 26 -16.33 -13.47 -19.94
C ASN A 26 -16.18 -13.82 -18.45
N SER A 27 -14.96 -13.70 -17.90
CA SER A 27 -14.74 -13.94 -16.47
C SER A 27 -15.44 -12.91 -15.59
N ILE A 28 -15.52 -11.65 -15.99
CA ILE A 28 -16.20 -10.60 -15.23
C ILE A 28 -17.71 -10.85 -15.23
N LEU A 29 -18.30 -11.08 -16.40
CA LEU A 29 -19.73 -11.35 -16.57
C LEU A 29 -20.15 -12.59 -15.79
N ALA A 30 -19.36 -13.67 -15.85
CA ALA A 30 -19.62 -14.89 -15.09
C ALA A 30 -19.57 -14.68 -13.58
N LYS A 31 -18.69 -13.79 -13.08
CA LYS A 31 -18.63 -13.49 -11.63
C LYS A 31 -19.79 -12.63 -11.15
N GLY A 32 -20.35 -11.80 -12.03
CA GLY A 32 -21.51 -10.95 -11.76
C GLY A 32 -22.82 -11.53 -12.30
N SER A 33 -22.88 -12.84 -12.57
CA SER A 33 -24.05 -13.49 -13.18
C SER A 33 -25.32 -13.34 -12.33
N GLU A 34 -25.20 -13.21 -11.02
CA GLU A 34 -26.32 -12.99 -10.10
C GLU A 34 -26.46 -11.53 -9.64
N SER A 35 -25.60 -10.63 -10.12
CA SER A 35 -25.67 -9.20 -9.80
C SER A 35 -26.65 -8.48 -10.74
N THR A 36 -27.28 -7.42 -10.24
CA THR A 36 -28.09 -6.49 -11.07
C THR A 36 -27.23 -5.43 -11.78
N ARG A 37 -26.07 -5.11 -11.20
CA ARG A 37 -25.09 -4.14 -11.68
C ARG A 37 -23.67 -4.68 -11.48
N ILE A 38 -22.76 -4.39 -12.41
CA ILE A 38 -21.35 -4.79 -12.35
C ILE A 38 -20.47 -3.55 -12.48
N ASP A 39 -19.61 -3.32 -11.49
CA ASP A 39 -18.67 -2.20 -11.50
C ASP A 39 -17.25 -2.70 -11.76
N ILE A 40 -16.63 -2.22 -12.84
CA ILE A 40 -15.27 -2.52 -13.26
C ILE A 40 -14.42 -1.28 -12.98
N ILE A 41 -13.62 -1.34 -11.93
CA ILE A 41 -12.87 -0.20 -11.41
C ILE A 41 -11.40 -0.29 -11.79
N PHE A 42 -10.88 0.80 -12.34
CA PHE A 42 -9.50 0.94 -12.74
C PHE A 42 -8.75 2.00 -11.93
N ASP A 43 -7.42 1.88 -11.92
CA ASP A 43 -6.53 2.91 -11.41
C ASP A 43 -6.45 4.07 -12.42
N VAL A 44 -6.22 5.28 -11.93
CA VAL A 44 -5.86 6.46 -12.71
C VAL A 44 -4.41 6.81 -12.46
N TYR A 45 -3.59 6.61 -13.48
CA TYR A 45 -2.16 6.80 -13.39
C TYR A 45 -1.77 8.27 -13.63
N LYS A 46 -1.38 8.98 -12.57
CA LYS A 46 -0.88 10.36 -12.61
C LYS A 46 0.63 10.42 -12.32
N LYS A 47 1.34 11.38 -12.94
CA LYS A 47 2.78 11.57 -12.76
C LYS A 47 3.14 12.10 -11.36
N SER A 48 2.36 13.03 -10.80
CA SER A 48 2.62 13.69 -9.51
C SER A 48 1.89 13.00 -8.34
N SER A 49 2.08 11.69 -8.18
CA SER A 49 1.36 10.88 -7.20
C SER A 49 2.24 10.51 -6.00
N ILE A 50 1.67 10.51 -4.79
CA ILE A 50 2.38 10.00 -3.58
C ILE A 50 2.75 8.51 -3.70
N GLN A 51 2.07 7.79 -4.59
CA GLN A 51 2.30 6.37 -4.85
C GLN A 51 3.32 6.13 -5.97
N GLN A 52 3.85 7.17 -6.60
CA GLN A 52 4.82 7.03 -7.70
C GLN A 52 6.06 6.24 -7.27
N MET A 53 6.56 6.49 -6.05
CA MET A 53 7.73 5.77 -5.55
C MET A 53 7.49 4.28 -5.36
N GLU A 54 6.38 3.89 -4.75
CA GLU A 54 6.04 2.47 -4.58
C GLU A 54 5.87 1.80 -5.95
N ARG A 55 5.18 2.48 -6.89
CA ARG A 55 5.04 2.01 -8.27
C ARG A 55 6.41 1.82 -8.94
N ALA A 56 7.36 2.72 -8.72
CA ALA A 56 8.72 2.65 -9.24
C ALA A 56 9.56 1.54 -8.58
N GLN A 57 9.41 1.30 -7.27
CA GLN A 57 10.09 0.20 -6.57
C GLN A 57 9.60 -1.17 -7.05
N ARG A 58 8.31 -1.29 -7.39
CA ARG A 58 7.72 -2.52 -7.97
C ARG A 58 8.20 -2.81 -9.39
N SER A 59 8.55 -1.79 -10.16
CA SER A 59 9.16 -1.93 -11.49
C SER A 59 10.67 -2.13 -11.36
N SER A 60 11.09 -3.35 -11.05
CA SER A 60 12.51 -3.74 -11.03
C SER A 60 13.09 -4.03 -12.41
N SER A 61 12.25 -4.02 -13.46
CA SER A 61 12.61 -4.37 -14.83
C SER A 61 12.66 -3.13 -15.71
N GLU A 62 13.49 -3.17 -16.75
CA GLU A 62 13.45 -2.21 -17.85
C GLU A 62 12.04 -2.13 -18.43
N GLU A 63 11.56 -0.93 -18.73
CA GLU A 63 10.24 -0.75 -19.33
C GLU A 63 10.29 -0.91 -20.86
N ILE A 64 9.29 -1.58 -21.41
CA ILE A 64 8.98 -1.50 -22.85
C ILE A 64 7.71 -0.69 -23.03
N THR A 65 7.63 0.10 -24.10
CA THR A 65 6.39 0.79 -24.46
C THR A 65 5.78 0.11 -25.67
N ILE A 66 4.52 -0.32 -25.55
CA ILE A 66 3.79 -1.03 -26.60
C ILE A 66 2.51 -0.26 -26.92
N THR A 67 2.24 -0.10 -28.21
CA THR A 67 0.94 0.36 -28.72
C THR A 67 0.12 -0.86 -29.08
N ILE A 68 -1.10 -0.96 -28.54
CA ILE A 68 -2.07 -2.01 -28.89
C ILE A 68 -2.83 -1.53 -30.12
N ARG A 69 -2.69 -2.25 -31.24
CA ARG A 69 -3.20 -1.86 -32.57
C ARG A 69 -4.35 -2.73 -33.06
N SER A 70 -4.44 -3.97 -32.61
CA SER A 70 -5.48 -4.92 -33.04
C SER A 70 -5.63 -6.09 -32.09
N ASP A 71 -6.76 -6.79 -32.20
CA ASP A 71 -7.10 -7.98 -31.41
C ASP A 71 -6.16 -9.16 -31.67
N ASN A 72 -5.64 -9.27 -32.88
CA ASN A 72 -4.70 -10.32 -33.29
C ASN A 72 -3.25 -10.00 -32.90
N GLN A 73 -2.97 -8.83 -32.33
CA GLN A 73 -1.65 -8.49 -31.85
C GLN A 73 -1.26 -9.41 -30.71
N LYS A 74 -0.08 -10.05 -30.83
CA LYS A 74 0.45 -10.94 -29.81
C LYS A 74 0.74 -10.19 -28.51
N LEU A 75 0.49 -10.87 -27.40
CA LEU A 75 0.90 -10.40 -26.08
C LEU A 75 2.44 -10.34 -25.99
N PRO A 76 2.98 -9.42 -25.18
CA PRO A 76 4.43 -9.32 -24.99
C PRO A 76 4.98 -10.60 -24.36
N VAL A 77 6.10 -11.09 -24.88
CA VAL A 77 6.78 -12.27 -24.32
C VAL A 77 7.25 -12.01 -22.88
N ASN A 78 7.78 -10.81 -22.64
CA ASN A 78 8.17 -10.35 -21.32
C ASN A 78 7.09 -9.43 -20.73
N LEU A 79 6.17 -10.02 -19.98
CA LEU A 79 5.09 -9.29 -19.32
C LEU A 79 5.60 -8.39 -18.19
N ASP A 80 6.72 -8.71 -17.54
CA ASP A 80 7.24 -7.90 -16.43
C ASP A 80 7.74 -6.53 -16.91
N MET A 81 8.40 -6.49 -18.07
CA MET A 81 8.76 -5.23 -18.74
C MET A 81 7.51 -4.46 -19.19
N PHE A 82 6.48 -5.15 -19.70
CA PHE A 82 5.22 -4.52 -20.09
C PHE A 82 4.52 -3.87 -18.90
N TRP A 83 4.46 -4.59 -17.77
CA TRP A 83 3.83 -4.15 -16.53
C TRP A 83 4.59 -3.03 -15.81
N SER A 84 5.88 -2.83 -16.13
CA SER A 84 6.68 -1.75 -15.56
C SER A 84 6.28 -0.39 -16.16
N SER A 85 5.89 -0.34 -17.43
CA SER A 85 5.42 0.89 -18.08
C SER A 85 4.02 1.31 -17.60
N MET A 86 3.92 2.54 -17.09
CA MET A 86 2.64 3.18 -16.76
C MET A 86 1.75 3.34 -18.00
N LEU A 87 2.34 3.71 -19.14
CA LEU A 87 1.63 3.95 -20.39
C LEU A 87 0.98 2.67 -20.93
N ASN A 88 1.66 1.53 -20.80
CA ASN A 88 1.09 0.24 -21.17
C ASN A 88 -0.15 -0.13 -20.34
N LYS A 89 -0.15 0.18 -19.05
CA LYS A 89 -1.31 -0.07 -18.17
C LYS A 89 -2.51 0.75 -18.63
N VAL A 90 -2.30 2.05 -18.87
CA VAL A 90 -3.34 2.96 -19.39
C VAL A 90 -3.88 2.43 -20.73
N ARG A 91 -2.99 2.09 -21.67
CA ARG A 91 -3.39 1.55 -22.99
C ARG A 91 -4.15 0.25 -22.90
N LEU A 92 -3.75 -0.68 -22.02
CA LEU A 92 -4.46 -1.94 -21.83
C LEU A 92 -5.84 -1.73 -21.23
N GLN A 93 -5.96 -0.80 -20.27
CA GLN A 93 -7.25 -0.42 -19.69
C GLN A 93 -8.19 0.14 -20.75
N GLU A 94 -7.73 1.11 -21.55
CA GLU A 94 -8.50 1.71 -22.63
C GLU A 94 -8.89 0.67 -23.69
N TYR A 95 -7.98 -0.25 -24.03
CA TYR A 95 -8.25 -1.33 -24.96
C TYR A 95 -9.34 -2.28 -24.45
N VAL A 96 -9.22 -2.79 -23.22
CA VAL A 96 -10.23 -3.68 -22.63
C VAL A 96 -11.58 -2.97 -22.51
N TYR A 97 -11.58 -1.70 -22.12
CA TYR A 97 -12.78 -0.89 -22.06
C TYR A 97 -13.49 -0.82 -23.41
N LYS A 98 -12.78 -0.40 -24.47
CA LYS A 98 -13.34 -0.29 -25.82
C LYS A 98 -13.78 -1.64 -26.38
N TRP A 99 -12.97 -2.68 -26.17
CA TRP A 99 -13.32 -4.04 -26.58
C TRP A 99 -14.64 -4.48 -25.96
N MET A 100 -14.89 -4.19 -24.68
CA MET A 100 -16.16 -4.50 -24.04
C MET A 100 -17.34 -3.70 -24.60
N LEU A 101 -17.16 -2.42 -24.93
CA LEU A 101 -18.22 -1.64 -25.56
C LEU A 101 -18.66 -2.22 -26.91
N GLU A 102 -17.70 -2.75 -27.68
CA GLU A 102 -17.95 -3.29 -29.02
C GLU A 102 -18.50 -4.72 -29.01
N ASN A 103 -18.11 -5.54 -28.04
CA ASN A 103 -18.35 -6.99 -28.06
C ASN A 103 -19.31 -7.49 -26.97
N VAL A 104 -19.63 -6.68 -25.96
CA VAL A 104 -20.52 -7.09 -24.85
C VAL A 104 -21.87 -6.40 -24.98
N VAL A 105 -22.91 -7.21 -25.19
CA VAL A 105 -24.30 -6.78 -25.03
C VAL A 105 -24.83 -7.39 -23.74
N SER A 106 -25.25 -6.53 -22.81
CA SER A 106 -25.74 -6.92 -21.50
C SER A 106 -26.96 -6.08 -21.12
N GLU A 107 -28.02 -6.76 -20.71
CA GLU A 107 -29.22 -6.14 -20.10
C GLU A 107 -28.94 -5.62 -18.68
N LYS A 108 -27.80 -5.99 -18.10
CA LYS A 108 -27.33 -5.48 -16.81
C LYS A 108 -26.53 -4.20 -17.02
N GLU A 109 -26.62 -3.31 -16.03
CA GLU A 109 -25.77 -2.13 -15.98
C GLU A 109 -24.31 -2.55 -15.71
N ILE A 110 -23.41 -2.21 -16.63
CA ILE A 110 -21.97 -2.36 -16.44
C ILE A 110 -21.37 -0.96 -16.33
N ILE A 111 -20.73 -0.65 -15.20
CA ILE A 111 -20.13 0.65 -14.95
C ILE A 111 -18.62 0.52 -14.96
N PHE A 112 -17.95 1.34 -15.75
CA PHE A 112 -16.50 1.43 -15.85
C PHE A 112 -16.03 2.67 -15.11
N GLY A 113 -15.29 2.47 -14.03
CA GLY A 113 -14.74 3.57 -13.22
C GLY A 113 -13.26 3.81 -13.47
N GLY A 114 -12.87 5.08 -13.55
CA GLY A 114 -11.46 5.47 -13.74
C GLY A 114 -10.99 5.46 -15.20
N VAL A 115 -11.91 5.47 -16.16
CA VAL A 115 -11.59 5.62 -17.59
C VAL A 115 -11.27 7.07 -17.92
N TYR A 116 -10.54 7.33 -19.01
CA TYR A 116 -10.20 8.67 -19.50
C TYR A 116 -9.77 9.67 -18.41
N GLY A 117 -8.88 9.26 -17.51
CA GLY A 117 -8.33 10.15 -16.48
C GLY A 117 -9.20 10.35 -15.23
N GLY A 118 -10.25 9.55 -15.05
CA GLY A 118 -11.06 9.51 -13.82
C GLY A 118 -12.56 9.55 -14.02
N GLU A 119 -13.01 9.62 -15.28
CA GLU A 119 -14.41 9.51 -15.67
C GLU A 119 -15.00 8.15 -15.28
N CYS A 120 -16.33 8.15 -15.15
CA CYS A 120 -17.13 6.94 -15.06
C CYS A 120 -18.12 6.88 -16.22
N ARG A 121 -18.28 5.68 -16.80
CA ARG A 121 -19.19 5.44 -17.93
C ARG A 121 -19.98 4.16 -17.72
N LYS A 122 -21.21 4.12 -18.22
CA LYS A 122 -22.14 3.00 -18.15
C LYS A 122 -22.35 2.40 -19.52
N LEU A 123 -22.39 1.08 -19.58
CA LEU A 123 -22.87 0.30 -20.71
C LEU A 123 -24.16 -0.41 -20.28
N LEU A 124 -25.24 -0.17 -21.01
CA LEU A 124 -26.54 -0.84 -20.82
C LEU A 124 -27.18 -1.07 -22.19
N ALA A 125 -27.55 -2.31 -22.48
CA ALA A 125 -28.19 -2.70 -23.75
C ALA A 125 -27.45 -2.15 -24.99
N GLY A 126 -26.11 -2.23 -24.99
CA GLY A 126 -25.25 -1.75 -26.07
C GLY A 126 -25.09 -0.22 -26.16
N THR A 127 -25.69 0.54 -25.25
CA THR A 127 -25.57 2.00 -25.21
C THR A 127 -24.58 2.44 -24.15
N GLU A 128 -23.59 3.25 -24.54
CA GLU A 128 -22.62 3.88 -23.64
C GLU A 128 -23.12 5.26 -23.20
N THR A 129 -23.10 5.56 -21.90
CA THR A 129 -23.36 6.90 -21.36
C THR A 129 -22.35 7.29 -20.29
N GLN A 130 -22.04 8.58 -20.17
CA GLN A 130 -21.20 9.07 -19.08
C GLN A 130 -22.00 9.22 -17.78
N ILE A 131 -21.38 8.88 -16.64
CA ILE A 131 -21.92 9.11 -15.29
C ILE A 131 -21.00 10.10 -14.57
N THR A 132 -21.41 11.36 -14.56
CA THR A 132 -20.62 12.43 -13.94
C THR A 132 -20.61 12.31 -12.42
N GLU A 133 -21.68 11.79 -11.82
CA GLU A 133 -21.87 11.65 -10.37
C GLU A 133 -20.94 10.59 -9.74
N LEU A 134 -20.39 9.70 -10.55
CA LEU A 134 -19.42 8.68 -10.15
C LEU A 134 -17.99 9.01 -10.59
N SER A 135 -17.79 10.11 -11.32
CA SER A 135 -16.45 10.56 -11.66
C SER A 135 -15.73 11.06 -10.40
N SER A 136 -14.45 10.71 -10.24
CA SER A 136 -13.71 10.95 -9.00
C SER A 136 -12.25 11.31 -9.26
N SER A 137 -11.68 12.10 -8.36
CA SER A 137 -10.26 12.50 -8.39
C SER A 137 -9.31 11.43 -7.79
N GLN A 138 -9.87 10.42 -7.10
CA GLN A 138 -9.16 9.31 -6.48
C GLN A 138 -8.30 8.55 -7.50
N GLU A 139 -7.07 8.18 -7.16
CA GLU A 139 -6.17 7.58 -8.13
C GLU A 139 -6.22 6.06 -8.15
N GLU A 140 -6.36 5.41 -7.01
CA GLU A 140 -6.32 3.95 -6.95
C GLU A 140 -7.71 3.33 -7.05
N ALA A 141 -7.76 2.10 -7.56
CA ALA A 141 -9.00 1.35 -7.64
C ALA A 141 -9.56 0.97 -6.27
N ASP A 142 -8.72 0.83 -5.23
CA ASP A 142 -9.16 0.48 -3.87
C ASP A 142 -10.09 1.54 -3.26
N ASP A 143 -9.73 2.82 -3.36
CA ASP A 143 -10.51 3.95 -2.90
C ASP A 143 -11.82 4.07 -3.72
N ARG A 144 -11.71 3.96 -5.05
CA ARG A 144 -12.85 4.04 -5.96
C ARG A 144 -13.85 2.91 -5.74
N ILE A 145 -13.39 1.70 -5.37
CA ILE A 145 -14.29 0.61 -5.00
C ILE A 145 -15.18 1.04 -3.81
N MET A 146 -14.62 1.68 -2.78
CA MET A 146 -15.40 2.16 -1.64
C MET A 146 -16.43 3.22 -2.06
N PHE A 147 -16.03 4.14 -2.93
CA PHE A 147 -16.92 5.16 -3.48
C PHE A 147 -18.10 4.56 -4.26
N HIS A 148 -17.83 3.61 -5.15
CA HIS A 148 -18.86 2.95 -5.96
C HIS A 148 -19.81 2.07 -5.12
N ILE A 149 -19.30 1.42 -4.06
CA ILE A 149 -20.15 0.72 -3.09
C ILE A 149 -21.06 1.73 -2.38
N ASN A 150 -20.52 2.85 -1.94
CA ASN A 150 -21.29 3.88 -1.25
C ASN A 150 -22.43 4.43 -2.13
N ASP A 151 -22.14 4.75 -3.40
CA ASP A 151 -23.16 5.15 -4.38
C ASP A 151 -24.26 4.09 -4.55
N SER A 152 -23.86 2.83 -4.72
CA SER A 152 -24.79 1.70 -4.87
C SER A 152 -25.70 1.54 -3.64
N VAL A 153 -25.15 1.70 -2.44
CA VAL A 153 -25.90 1.55 -1.18
C VAL A 153 -26.80 2.74 -0.93
N VAL A 154 -26.28 3.96 -1.04
CA VAL A 154 -26.96 5.19 -0.63
C VAL A 154 -27.97 5.65 -1.68
N LYS A 155 -27.60 5.64 -2.97
CA LYS A 155 -28.49 6.13 -4.04
C LYS A 155 -29.38 5.04 -4.63
N HIS A 156 -28.86 3.82 -4.73
CA HIS A 156 -29.58 2.70 -5.38
C HIS A 156 -30.14 1.67 -4.38
N GLY A 157 -29.96 1.87 -3.09
CA GLY A 157 -30.55 1.02 -2.05
C GLY A 157 -30.03 -0.43 -2.05
N VAL A 158 -28.88 -0.70 -2.66
CA VAL A 158 -28.30 -2.04 -2.75
C VAL A 158 -28.06 -2.62 -1.35
N LYS A 159 -28.53 -3.87 -1.14
CA LYS A 159 -28.43 -4.57 0.15
C LYS A 159 -27.31 -5.61 0.21
N SER A 160 -26.82 -6.06 -0.95
CA SER A 160 -25.79 -7.09 -1.04
C SER A 160 -24.74 -6.72 -2.07
N VAL A 161 -23.47 -6.82 -1.70
CA VAL A 161 -22.33 -6.51 -2.56
C VAL A 161 -21.31 -7.65 -2.54
N LEU A 162 -20.76 -7.95 -3.73
CA LEU A 162 -19.64 -8.85 -3.91
C LEU A 162 -18.45 -8.08 -4.50
N VAL A 163 -17.32 -8.07 -3.78
CA VAL A 163 -16.08 -7.43 -4.22
C VAL A 163 -15.08 -8.49 -4.66
N ASP A 164 -14.55 -8.35 -5.87
CA ASP A 164 -13.42 -9.16 -6.35
C ASP A 164 -12.16 -8.30 -6.44
N SER A 165 -11.47 -8.14 -5.31
CA SER A 165 -10.14 -7.54 -5.25
C SER A 165 -9.18 -8.49 -4.53
N PRO A 166 -7.96 -8.69 -5.05
CA PRO A 166 -6.97 -9.50 -4.37
C PRO A 166 -6.12 -8.67 -3.37
N ASP A 167 -6.47 -7.40 -3.18
CA ASP A 167 -5.75 -6.45 -2.35
C ASP A 167 -6.20 -6.52 -0.88
N THR A 168 -5.23 -6.44 0.03
CA THR A 168 -5.51 -6.43 1.48
C THR A 168 -6.04 -5.07 1.92
N ASP A 169 -5.63 -3.98 1.27
CA ASP A 169 -6.08 -2.63 1.59
C ASP A 169 -7.60 -2.52 1.37
N VAL A 170 -8.11 -3.14 0.29
CA VAL A 170 -9.55 -3.28 0.04
C VAL A 170 -10.24 -4.06 1.16
N LEU A 171 -9.71 -5.21 1.60
CA LEU A 171 -10.34 -6.01 2.66
C LEU A 171 -10.46 -5.22 3.98
N VAL A 172 -9.39 -4.52 4.38
CA VAL A 172 -9.36 -3.69 5.59
C VAL A 172 -10.44 -2.61 5.53
N ASN A 173 -10.53 -1.91 4.39
CA ASN A 173 -11.52 -0.86 4.19
C ASN A 173 -12.96 -1.40 4.13
N LEU A 174 -13.19 -2.55 3.49
CA LEU A 174 -14.49 -3.22 3.47
C LEU A 174 -14.99 -3.57 4.88
N ILE A 175 -14.10 -4.11 5.73
CA ILE A 175 -14.44 -4.45 7.12
C ILE A 175 -14.84 -3.19 7.90
N PHE A 176 -14.05 -2.13 7.79
CA PHE A 176 -14.32 -0.85 8.45
C PHE A 176 -15.64 -0.22 7.98
N HIS A 177 -15.82 -0.05 6.67
CA HIS A 177 -16.98 0.65 6.10
C HIS A 177 -18.27 -0.15 6.20
N PHE A 178 -18.21 -1.49 6.16
CA PHE A 178 -19.39 -2.32 6.44
C PHE A 178 -19.94 -2.03 7.85
N LYS A 179 -19.06 -1.88 8.84
CA LYS A 179 -19.49 -1.59 10.21
C LYS A 179 -19.90 -0.13 10.40
N LYS A 180 -19.16 0.81 9.82
CA LYS A 180 -19.23 2.23 10.17
C LYS A 180 -20.04 3.10 9.20
N THR A 181 -20.09 2.74 7.92
CA THR A 181 -20.57 3.63 6.85
C THR A 181 -21.82 3.10 6.17
N TRP A 182 -21.84 1.81 5.80
CA TRP A 182 -22.87 1.28 4.92
C TRP A 182 -23.93 0.50 5.68
N GLN A 183 -25.20 0.76 5.36
CA GLN A 183 -26.35 -0.05 5.82
C GLN A 183 -26.57 -1.26 4.91
N LEU A 184 -25.49 -2.02 4.66
CA LEU A 184 -25.50 -3.25 3.87
C LEU A 184 -25.94 -4.44 4.72
N GLN A 185 -26.73 -5.34 4.15
CA GLN A 185 -27.10 -6.60 4.82
C GLN A 185 -26.04 -7.67 4.60
N LYS A 186 -25.49 -7.74 3.39
CA LYS A 186 -24.51 -8.76 3.01
C LYS A 186 -23.36 -8.14 2.25
N LEU A 187 -22.15 -8.35 2.75
CA LEU A 187 -20.93 -8.01 2.04
C LEU A 187 -20.08 -9.26 1.89
N PHE A 188 -19.63 -9.51 0.66
CA PHE A 188 -18.76 -10.62 0.31
C PHE A 188 -17.50 -10.10 -0.38
N VAL A 189 -16.39 -10.79 -0.14
CA VAL A 189 -15.12 -10.51 -0.81
C VAL A 189 -14.48 -11.80 -1.29
N LYS A 190 -13.97 -11.83 -2.52
CA LYS A 190 -13.26 -13.01 -3.05
C LYS A 190 -11.77 -12.94 -2.67
N LEU A 191 -11.38 -13.73 -1.67
CA LEU A 191 -9.99 -13.82 -1.21
C LEU A 191 -9.27 -15.05 -1.76
N GLY A 192 -7.94 -14.99 -1.75
CA GLY A 192 -7.06 -16.11 -2.11
C GLY A 192 -6.65 -16.13 -3.58
N ASN A 193 -5.76 -17.08 -3.89
CA ASN A 193 -5.19 -17.23 -5.22
C ASN A 193 -6.16 -18.06 -6.10
N ARG A 194 -6.00 -18.03 -7.43
CA ARG A 194 -6.93 -18.68 -8.38
C ARG A 194 -7.36 -20.11 -8.01
N ARG A 195 -6.48 -20.92 -7.42
CA ARG A 195 -6.75 -22.32 -7.02
C ARG A 195 -7.64 -22.46 -5.77
N ASN A 196 -7.59 -21.48 -4.86
CA ASN A 196 -8.27 -21.51 -3.57
C ASN A 196 -9.09 -20.22 -3.37
N LYS A 197 -9.67 -19.69 -4.44
CA LYS A 197 -10.42 -18.43 -4.37
C LYS A 197 -11.72 -18.69 -3.62
N LYS A 198 -11.84 -18.13 -2.41
CA LYS A 198 -13.00 -18.32 -1.54
C LYS A 198 -13.78 -17.01 -1.46
N THR A 199 -15.09 -17.11 -1.59
CA THR A 199 -15.99 -16.01 -1.25
C THR A 199 -16.12 -15.97 0.27
N VAL A 200 -15.62 -14.90 0.88
CA VAL A 200 -15.64 -14.71 2.33
C VAL A 200 -16.78 -13.74 2.68
N PRO A 201 -17.70 -14.12 3.58
CA PRO A 201 -18.74 -13.22 4.07
C PRO A 201 -18.16 -12.23 5.09
N VAL A 202 -17.88 -11.00 4.65
CA VAL A 202 -17.33 -9.93 5.51
C VAL A 202 -18.27 -9.60 6.66
N HIS A 203 -19.58 -9.61 6.40
CA HIS A 203 -20.61 -9.35 7.41
C HIS A 203 -20.52 -10.31 8.61
N LEU A 204 -20.36 -11.62 8.36
CA LEU A 204 -20.18 -12.62 9.43
C LEU A 204 -18.82 -12.49 10.13
N LEU A 205 -17.80 -12.05 9.41
CA LEU A 205 -16.46 -11.81 9.98
C LEU A 205 -16.52 -10.63 10.96
N VAL A 206 -17.16 -9.53 10.57
CA VAL A 206 -17.33 -8.34 11.41
C VAL A 206 -18.08 -8.66 12.70
N ASP A 207 -19.08 -9.54 12.66
CA ASP A 207 -19.84 -9.98 13.84
C ASP A 207 -18.96 -10.73 14.87
N GLN A 208 -17.84 -11.30 14.44
CA GLN A 208 -16.90 -12.03 15.30
C GLN A 208 -15.73 -11.17 15.81
N LEU A 209 -15.56 -9.96 15.28
CA LEU A 209 -14.47 -9.07 15.67
C LEU A 209 -14.93 -8.11 16.76
N ASP A 210 -13.98 -7.77 17.64
CA ASP A 210 -14.17 -6.67 18.58
C ASP A 210 -14.44 -5.35 17.84
N ASN A 211 -15.41 -4.58 18.33
CA ASN A 211 -15.82 -3.34 17.68
C ASN A 211 -14.68 -2.31 17.64
N ASN A 212 -13.87 -2.20 18.71
CA ASN A 212 -12.76 -1.26 18.73
C ASN A 212 -11.66 -1.69 17.76
N LEU A 213 -11.41 -3.00 17.63
CA LEU A 213 -10.52 -3.53 16.61
C LEU A 213 -10.99 -3.11 15.21
N VAL A 214 -12.25 -3.38 14.85
CA VAL A 214 -12.81 -3.02 13.54
C VAL A 214 -12.63 -1.53 13.23
N LEU A 215 -12.88 -0.65 14.21
CA LEU A 215 -12.74 0.79 14.04
C LEU A 215 -11.28 1.24 13.91
N CYS A 216 -10.32 0.51 14.51
CA CYS A 216 -8.91 0.83 14.44
C CYS A 216 -8.17 0.16 13.26
N LEU A 217 -8.79 -0.82 12.56
CA LEU A 217 -8.13 -1.61 11.53
C LEU A 217 -7.44 -0.78 10.43
N PRO A 218 -8.03 0.30 9.88
CA PRO A 218 -7.34 1.15 8.90
C PRO A 218 -6.07 1.80 9.47
N ALA A 219 -6.14 2.32 10.70
CA ALA A 219 -4.99 2.94 11.38
C ALA A 219 -3.88 1.91 11.65
N ILE A 220 -4.25 0.75 12.18
CA ILE A 220 -3.35 -0.38 12.44
C ILE A 220 -2.61 -0.80 11.17
N HIS A 221 -3.35 -0.98 10.09
CA HIS A 221 -2.82 -1.45 8.81
C HIS A 221 -1.86 -0.41 8.21
N ALA A 222 -2.25 0.87 8.20
CA ALA A 222 -1.39 1.96 7.73
C ALA A 222 -0.11 2.12 8.58
N LEU A 223 -0.21 1.97 9.92
CA LEU A 223 0.93 2.11 10.84
C LEU A 223 1.90 0.93 10.77
N SER A 224 1.39 -0.30 10.62
CA SER A 224 2.23 -1.51 10.53
C SER A 224 2.84 -1.73 9.14
N GLY A 225 2.29 -1.07 8.11
CA GLY A 225 2.83 -1.02 6.75
C GLY A 225 1.83 -1.51 5.71
N CYS A 226 1.52 -0.64 4.75
CA CYS A 226 0.71 -0.93 3.56
C CYS A 226 1.45 -0.49 2.29
N ASP A 227 0.74 -0.30 1.17
CA ASP A 227 1.33 0.10 -0.10
C ASP A 227 1.99 1.49 -0.08
N SER A 228 1.53 2.41 0.79
CA SER A 228 2.08 3.78 0.88
C SER A 228 2.99 4.01 2.09
N THR A 229 3.16 3.01 2.96
CA THR A 229 3.92 3.15 4.21
C THR A 229 4.91 2.00 4.41
N SER A 230 6.01 2.29 5.11
CA SER A 230 7.04 1.28 5.35
C SER A 230 6.55 0.23 6.35
N LYS A 231 7.02 -1.01 6.21
CA LYS A 231 6.73 -2.04 7.21
C LYS A 231 7.39 -1.70 8.55
N VAL A 232 6.59 -1.62 9.61
CA VAL A 232 7.03 -1.41 10.99
C VAL A 232 6.52 -2.56 11.85
N GLY A 233 7.44 -3.34 12.43
CA GLY A 233 7.08 -4.46 13.29
C GLY A 233 6.42 -5.65 12.57
N PRO A 234 5.72 -6.53 13.32
CA PRO A 234 4.93 -7.61 12.73
C PRO A 234 3.65 -7.07 12.06
N LYS A 235 3.18 -7.73 10.99
CA LYS A 235 1.86 -7.47 10.40
C LYS A 235 0.73 -7.79 11.40
N LEU A 236 -0.52 -7.42 11.09
CA LEU A 236 -1.75 -7.78 11.84
C LEU A 236 -1.74 -9.19 12.45
N SER A 237 -1.24 -10.20 11.74
CA SER A 237 -1.13 -11.59 12.23
C SER A 237 -0.18 -11.82 13.41
N GLY A 238 0.69 -10.85 13.72
CA GLY A 238 1.59 -10.86 14.87
C GLY A 238 1.31 -9.74 15.87
N MET A 239 0.19 -9.03 15.72
CA MET A 239 -0.31 -8.16 16.77
C MET A 239 -0.73 -9.00 17.96
N LYS A 240 -0.28 -8.62 19.15
CA LYS A 240 -0.64 -9.30 20.39
C LYS A 240 -2.05 -8.86 20.78
N SER A 241 -2.83 -9.77 21.33
CA SER A 241 -4.14 -9.47 21.95
C SER A 241 -4.08 -8.43 23.07
N SER A 242 -2.88 -8.10 23.56
CA SER A 242 -2.61 -7.14 24.64
C SER A 242 -2.34 -5.70 24.18
N MET A 243 -2.51 -5.37 22.90
CA MET A 243 -2.29 -4.00 22.43
C MET A 243 -3.42 -3.08 22.87
N ASP A 244 -3.06 -1.91 23.41
CA ASP A 244 -4.01 -0.89 23.81
C ASP A 244 -4.49 -0.09 22.59
N LEU A 245 -5.67 -0.46 22.08
CA LEU A 245 -6.30 0.21 20.94
C LEU A 245 -6.75 1.64 21.24
N SER A 246 -6.90 2.01 22.52
CA SER A 246 -7.28 3.39 22.89
C SER A 246 -6.23 4.42 22.47
N LEU A 247 -4.98 3.99 22.29
CA LEU A 247 -3.90 4.82 21.75
C LEU A 247 -4.14 5.28 20.31
N LEU A 248 -5.02 4.60 19.56
CA LEU A 248 -5.38 4.93 18.18
C LEU A 248 -6.71 5.67 18.06
N ALA A 249 -7.33 6.07 19.19
CA ALA A 249 -8.55 6.85 19.17
C ALA A 249 -8.39 8.12 18.32
N GLY A 250 -9.36 8.37 17.44
CA GLY A 250 -9.37 9.53 16.55
C GLY A 250 -8.35 9.51 15.40
N PHE A 251 -7.51 8.48 15.28
CA PHE A 251 -6.44 8.45 14.26
C PHE A 251 -6.98 8.44 12.83
N GLY A 252 -6.63 9.48 12.05
CA GLY A 252 -7.14 9.71 10.69
C GLY A 252 -8.49 10.45 10.64
N VAL A 253 -9.21 10.53 11.76
CA VAL A 253 -10.47 11.28 11.89
C VAL A 253 -10.19 12.72 12.32
N GLU A 254 -9.64 12.89 13.52
CA GLU A 254 -9.28 14.18 14.11
C GLU A 254 -8.00 14.74 13.47
N GLU A 255 -7.71 16.03 13.66
CA GLU A 255 -6.45 16.62 13.23
C GLU A 255 -5.24 15.98 13.93
N LEU A 256 -4.15 15.80 13.17
CA LEU A 256 -2.95 15.15 13.67
C LEU A 256 -2.27 16.02 14.74
N SER A 257 -2.39 15.61 16.00
CA SER A 257 -1.77 16.30 17.14
C SER A 257 -0.44 15.66 17.56
N PRO A 258 0.44 16.39 18.27
CA PRO A 258 1.65 15.82 18.86
C PRO A 258 1.38 14.64 19.79
N GLN A 259 0.26 14.68 20.53
CA GLN A 259 -0.15 13.59 21.43
C GLN A 259 -0.56 12.35 20.63
N MET A 260 -1.28 12.51 19.51
CA MET A 260 -1.65 11.40 18.64
C MET A 260 -0.41 10.71 18.06
N ILE A 261 0.60 11.49 17.66
CA ILE A 261 1.89 10.94 17.19
C ILE A 261 2.56 10.12 18.30
N SER A 262 2.61 10.66 19.53
CA SER A 262 3.18 9.97 20.70
C SER A 262 2.45 8.66 21.00
N ASN A 263 1.12 8.68 20.98
CA ASN A 263 0.30 7.49 21.22
C ASN A 263 0.50 6.43 20.12
N ALA A 264 0.57 6.84 18.84
CA ALA A 264 0.81 5.92 17.73
C ALA A 264 2.21 5.29 17.79
N GLU A 265 3.22 6.04 18.22
CA GLU A 265 4.56 5.50 18.48
C GLU A 265 4.51 4.46 19.61
N LYS A 266 3.91 4.80 20.76
CA LYS A 266 3.75 3.88 21.88
C LYS A 266 3.03 2.59 21.48
N PHE A 267 1.97 2.73 20.66
CA PHE A 267 1.26 1.60 20.07
C PHE A 267 2.20 0.71 19.24
N LEU A 268 3.00 1.31 18.35
CA LEU A 268 3.94 0.56 17.51
C LEU A 268 5.03 -0.14 18.33
N VAL A 269 5.57 0.50 19.36
CA VAL A 269 6.57 -0.10 20.26
C VAL A 269 5.99 -1.31 20.98
N SER A 270 4.74 -1.21 21.49
CA SER A 270 4.06 -2.32 22.17
C SER A 270 3.90 -3.57 21.28
N GLY A 271 3.87 -3.35 19.96
CA GLY A 271 3.83 -4.41 18.95
C GLY A 271 5.14 -5.10 18.64
N LEU A 272 6.25 -4.57 19.13
CA LEU A 272 7.55 -5.19 18.99
C LEU A 272 7.73 -6.32 20.03
N LYS A 273 8.91 -6.93 20.10
CA LYS A 273 9.22 -7.98 21.08
C LYS A 273 9.05 -7.45 22.52
N LYS A 274 9.05 -8.33 23.53
CA LYS A 274 8.90 -7.92 24.94
C LYS A 274 9.92 -6.82 25.28
N THR A 275 9.43 -5.61 25.51
CA THR A 275 10.17 -4.42 25.95
C THR A 275 9.20 -3.57 26.77
N ASP A 276 9.75 -2.85 27.76
CA ASP A 276 9.01 -1.87 28.57
C ASP A 276 9.19 -0.43 28.01
N CYS A 277 9.88 -0.29 26.87
CA CYS A 277 10.06 0.98 26.19
C CYS A 277 8.73 1.57 25.71
N SER A 278 8.64 2.90 25.75
CA SER A 278 7.52 3.68 25.23
C SER A 278 7.84 4.36 23.89
N THR A 279 9.12 4.47 23.53
CA THR A 279 9.57 5.10 22.28
C THR A 279 10.51 4.21 21.47
N PHE A 280 10.63 4.50 20.17
CA PHE A 280 11.60 3.84 19.30
C PHE A 280 13.03 4.22 19.67
N ASP A 281 13.29 5.42 20.17
CA ASP A 281 14.63 5.81 20.64
C ASP A 281 15.04 5.01 21.90
N GLU A 282 14.15 4.85 22.88
CA GLU A 282 14.39 3.97 24.04
C GLU A 282 14.62 2.52 23.61
N TYR A 283 13.78 2.00 22.73
CA TYR A 283 13.92 0.62 22.26
C TYR A 283 15.18 0.43 21.41
N ARG A 284 15.54 1.42 20.59
CA ARG A 284 16.80 1.42 19.82
C ARG A 284 18.01 1.46 20.74
N TRP A 285 17.96 2.24 21.82
CA TRP A 285 18.99 2.28 22.85
C TRP A 285 19.14 0.92 23.55
N GLU A 286 18.02 0.31 23.94
CA GLU A 286 17.98 -1.05 24.52
C GLU A 286 18.60 -2.07 23.55
N GLN A 287 18.21 -2.04 22.27
CA GLN A 287 18.76 -2.93 21.24
C GLN A 287 20.26 -2.76 21.05
N TYR A 288 20.75 -1.53 21.09
CA TYR A 288 22.16 -1.20 20.90
C TYR A 288 23.02 -1.66 22.09
N HIS A 289 22.51 -1.54 23.33
CA HIS A 289 23.23 -1.92 24.55
C HIS A 289 23.10 -3.40 24.93
N ASN A 290 22.16 -4.15 24.34
CA ASN A 290 21.99 -5.56 24.64
C ASN A 290 23.12 -6.40 24.00
N SER A 291 24.10 -6.77 24.83
CA SER A 291 25.41 -7.39 24.50
C SER A 291 25.37 -8.77 23.82
N LYS A 292 24.20 -9.34 23.56
CA LYS A 292 24.03 -10.70 23.01
C LYS A 292 23.96 -10.78 21.48
N LYS A 293 24.06 -9.66 20.76
CA LYS A 293 24.05 -9.64 19.30
C LYS A 293 25.25 -8.87 18.78
N GLU A 294 25.95 -9.43 17.81
CA GLU A 294 26.87 -8.65 16.99
C GLU A 294 26.13 -7.41 16.47
N LEU A 295 26.71 -6.22 16.70
CA LEU A 295 26.11 -4.93 16.36
C LEU A 295 25.89 -4.81 14.84
N ASN A 296 24.76 -5.30 14.37
CA ASN A 296 24.31 -5.12 13.00
C ASN A 296 23.34 -3.94 12.97
N PHE A 297 23.84 -2.75 12.62
CA PHE A 297 23.03 -1.53 12.51
C PHE A 297 21.85 -1.67 11.53
N ASN A 298 21.91 -2.59 10.57
CA ASN A 298 20.80 -2.88 9.65
C ASN A 298 19.64 -3.64 10.32
N GLN A 299 19.85 -4.17 11.54
CA GLN A 299 18.83 -4.88 12.32
C GLN A 299 18.21 -4.02 13.43
N LEU A 300 18.73 -2.80 13.66
CA LEU A 300 18.16 -1.87 14.62
C LEU A 300 16.88 -1.25 14.05
N VAL A 301 15.89 -1.00 14.90
CA VAL A 301 14.72 -0.20 14.53
C VAL A 301 15.12 1.24 14.19
N CYS A 302 14.30 1.98 13.44
CA CYS A 302 14.56 3.40 13.20
C CYS A 302 14.50 4.23 14.50
N CYS A 303 14.95 5.49 14.44
CA CYS A 303 14.76 6.44 15.54
C CYS A 303 13.34 7.03 15.55
N SER A 304 12.93 7.59 16.68
CA SER A 304 11.61 8.22 16.86
C SER A 304 11.37 9.35 15.86
N SER A 305 12.41 10.11 15.48
CA SER A 305 12.27 11.17 14.46
C SER A 305 11.92 10.63 13.06
N THR A 306 12.49 9.48 12.68
CA THR A 306 12.13 8.79 11.43
C THR A 306 10.73 8.18 11.53
N LEU A 307 10.40 7.59 12.68
CA LEU A 307 9.08 7.01 12.92
C LEU A 307 7.98 8.07 12.89
N ARG A 308 8.22 9.27 13.41
CA ARG A 308 7.28 10.39 13.35
C ARG A 308 6.87 10.71 11.91
N GLU A 309 7.82 10.73 10.97
CA GLU A 309 7.50 10.93 9.55
C GLU A 309 6.72 9.76 8.96
N HIS A 310 6.98 8.52 9.41
CA HIS A 310 6.15 7.36 9.06
C HIS A 310 4.73 7.44 9.60
N ILE A 311 4.55 7.84 10.87
CA ILE A 311 3.23 8.01 11.50
C ILE A 311 2.41 9.07 10.76
N LYS A 312 3.03 10.18 10.35
CA LYS A 312 2.36 11.20 9.52
C LYS A 312 1.85 10.64 8.20
N ARG A 313 2.65 9.82 7.50
CA ARG A 313 2.23 9.16 6.25
C ARG A 313 1.11 8.15 6.48
N ALA A 314 1.22 7.34 7.55
CA ALA A 314 0.19 6.39 7.95
C ALA A 314 -1.13 7.09 8.30
N TYR A 315 -1.06 8.23 8.98
CA TYR A 315 -2.21 9.07 9.26
C TYR A 315 -2.88 9.57 7.97
N LEU A 316 -2.09 10.07 7.01
CA LEU A 316 -2.61 10.53 5.72
C LEU A 316 -3.31 9.38 4.97
N GLN A 317 -2.69 8.21 4.89
CA GLN A 317 -3.29 7.04 4.25
C GLN A 317 -4.58 6.60 4.94
N CYS A 318 -4.56 6.51 6.28
CA CYS A 318 -5.75 6.18 7.06
C CYS A 318 -6.89 7.16 6.75
N ARG A 319 -6.61 8.48 6.80
CA ARG A 319 -7.61 9.52 6.50
C ARG A 319 -8.19 9.38 5.08
N MET A 320 -7.35 9.10 4.08
CA MET A 320 -7.81 8.86 2.71
C MET A 320 -8.79 7.68 2.64
N TRP A 321 -8.45 6.56 3.28
CA TRP A 321 -9.33 5.38 3.35
C TRP A 321 -10.65 5.69 4.05
N LEU A 322 -10.62 6.38 5.20
CA LEU A 322 -11.84 6.76 5.92
C LEU A 322 -12.78 7.64 5.08
N GLN A 323 -12.22 8.43 4.16
CA GLN A 323 -12.96 9.32 3.25
C GLN A 323 -13.24 8.68 1.87
N ALA A 324 -12.73 7.47 1.60
CA ALA A 324 -12.86 6.80 0.31
C ALA A 324 -14.31 6.66 -0.22
N PRO A 325 -15.34 6.49 0.63
CA PRO A 325 -16.75 6.52 0.20
C PRO A 325 -17.25 7.84 -0.39
N THR A 326 -16.45 8.91 -0.37
CA THR A 326 -16.84 10.26 -0.83
C THR A 326 -16.03 10.70 -2.06
N PRO A 327 -16.63 11.46 -3.00
CA PRO A 327 -15.96 11.87 -4.24
C PRO A 327 -14.95 13.02 -4.03
N GLU A 328 -15.23 13.90 -3.05
CA GLU A 328 -14.42 15.06 -2.72
C GLU A 328 -13.57 14.78 -1.49
N VAL A 329 -12.43 14.14 -1.72
CA VAL A 329 -11.35 14.12 -0.74
C VAL A 329 -10.51 15.36 -0.99
N THR A 330 -10.61 16.37 -0.13
CA THR A 330 -9.64 17.47 -0.11
C THR A 330 -8.25 16.84 0.00
N LYS A 331 -7.46 16.83 -1.08
CA LYS A 331 -6.15 16.20 -1.07
C LYS A 331 -5.25 16.97 -0.11
N PRO A 332 -4.93 16.43 1.07
CA PRO A 332 -4.04 17.12 1.99
C PRO A 332 -2.67 17.21 1.32
N ASP A 333 -1.97 18.33 1.48
CA ASP A 333 -0.62 18.47 0.95
C ASP A 333 0.28 17.38 1.57
N PRO A 334 0.77 16.41 0.78
CA PRO A 334 1.59 15.32 1.30
C PRO A 334 2.85 15.81 2.01
N CYS A 335 3.37 17.00 1.65
CA CYS A 335 4.55 17.57 2.27
C CYS A 335 4.36 17.90 3.76
N GLN A 336 3.11 18.08 4.21
CA GLN A 336 2.78 18.23 5.62
C GLN A 336 2.78 16.89 6.38
N TYR A 337 2.74 15.77 5.64
CA TYR A 337 2.54 14.43 6.18
C TYR A 337 3.73 13.49 5.93
N GLY A 338 4.96 14.01 6.05
CA GLY A 338 6.18 13.20 5.98
C GLY A 338 6.59 12.76 4.57
N TYR A 339 6.17 13.53 3.58
CA TYR A 339 6.72 13.55 2.23
C TYR A 339 7.46 14.87 1.96
N ARG A 340 8.20 14.91 0.84
CA ARG A 340 8.80 16.12 0.29
C ARG A 340 8.72 16.09 -1.23
N ALA A 341 8.52 17.26 -1.84
CA ALA A 341 8.60 17.40 -3.30
C ALA A 341 10.05 17.42 -3.77
N THR A 342 10.29 16.80 -4.94
CA THR A 342 11.58 16.77 -5.65
C THR A 342 11.32 16.81 -7.15
N ASP A 343 12.38 17.00 -7.96
CA ASP A 343 12.29 17.02 -9.42
C ASP A 343 11.75 15.72 -10.02
N VAL A 344 11.88 14.60 -9.29
CA VAL A 344 11.40 13.27 -9.71
C VAL A 344 10.01 12.91 -9.17
N GLY A 345 9.40 13.79 -8.37
CA GLY A 345 8.08 13.60 -7.76
C GLY A 345 8.07 13.77 -6.24
N ILE A 346 7.00 13.27 -5.61
CA ILE A 346 6.82 13.32 -4.15
C ILE A 346 7.45 12.07 -3.54
N ILE A 347 8.37 12.25 -2.59
CA ILE A 347 9.12 11.16 -1.96
C ILE A 347 8.98 11.18 -0.43
N PRO A 348 8.97 10.03 0.28
CA PRO A 348 8.96 10.00 1.74
C PRO A 348 10.20 10.67 2.33
N VAL A 349 10.01 11.36 3.45
CA VAL A 349 11.11 11.78 4.32
C VAL A 349 11.59 10.56 5.09
N ILE A 350 12.78 10.05 4.73
CA ILE A 350 13.35 8.80 5.28
C ILE A 350 14.19 9.07 6.53
N LEU A 351 14.98 10.14 6.53
CA LEU A 351 15.89 10.45 7.64
C LEU A 351 15.93 11.97 7.85
N PRO A 352 15.09 12.52 8.75
CA PRO A 352 15.05 13.97 8.99
C PRO A 352 16.27 14.46 9.77
N VAL A 353 16.86 13.59 10.59
CA VAL A 353 18.03 13.89 11.44
C VAL A 353 18.97 12.67 11.42
N PRO A 354 20.31 12.85 11.42
CA PRO A 354 21.24 11.73 11.56
C PRO A 354 20.89 10.85 12.78
N SER A 355 20.70 9.55 12.57
CA SER A 355 20.21 8.59 13.59
C SER A 355 21.32 7.85 14.33
N ARG A 356 22.50 8.48 14.44
CA ARG A 356 23.66 7.88 15.11
C ARG A 356 23.52 8.08 16.63
N PRO A 357 23.59 7.01 17.44
CA PRO A 357 23.70 7.12 18.89
C PRO A 357 24.79 8.11 19.33
N ASP A 358 24.48 8.98 20.28
CA ASP A 358 25.38 10.06 20.73
C ASP A 358 26.67 9.55 21.39
N ASP A 359 26.60 8.36 21.98
CA ASP A 359 27.72 7.67 22.63
C ASP A 359 28.65 6.97 21.63
N LEU A 360 28.25 6.82 20.36
CA LEU A 360 29.14 6.34 19.31
C LEU A 360 30.11 7.46 18.91
N PRO A 361 31.43 7.21 18.87
CA PRO A 361 32.38 8.16 18.33
C PRO A 361 32.26 8.34 16.82
N PRO A 362 32.80 9.45 16.27
CA PRO A 362 32.91 9.66 14.83
C PRO A 362 33.54 8.46 14.14
N PRO A 363 33.10 8.09 12.92
CA PRO A 363 33.74 7.01 12.20
C PRO A 363 35.21 7.36 12.04
N CYS A 364 36.10 6.45 12.45
CA CYS A 364 37.52 6.75 12.36
C CYS A 364 37.91 6.87 10.89
N LYS A 365 38.84 7.76 10.55
CA LYS A 365 39.36 7.93 9.17
C LYS A 365 40.58 7.04 8.88
N CYS A 366 40.83 6.02 9.70
CA CYS A 366 42.01 5.17 9.59
C CYS A 366 41.94 4.35 8.29
N PRO A 367 42.92 4.39 7.38
CA PRO A 367 42.81 3.69 6.10
C PRO A 367 42.88 2.16 6.22
N THR A 368 43.54 1.62 7.26
CA THR A 368 43.55 0.18 7.68
C THR A 368 44.35 -0.06 8.98
N SER A 369 45.05 0.96 9.50
CA SER A 369 46.03 0.86 10.58
C SER A 369 45.50 1.25 11.97
N CYS A 370 44.30 0.80 12.36
CA CYS A 370 43.75 1.12 13.69
C CYS A 370 44.64 0.65 14.86
N ILE A 371 45.46 -0.39 14.65
CA ILE A 371 46.39 -0.92 15.66
C ILE A 371 47.54 0.03 16.00
N SER A 372 48.03 0.81 15.04
CA SER A 372 49.18 1.71 15.21
C SER A 372 48.76 3.17 15.26
N ASN A 373 47.55 3.50 14.81
CA ASN A 373 47.06 4.86 14.82
C ASN A 373 46.56 5.29 16.21
N LYS A 374 47.35 6.14 16.90
CA LYS A 374 46.98 6.74 18.19
C LYS A 374 45.80 7.72 18.09
N THR A 375 45.44 8.19 16.89
CA THR A 375 44.28 9.07 16.65
C THR A 375 43.00 8.29 16.31
N CYS A 376 43.04 6.95 16.36
CA CYS A 376 41.86 6.13 16.17
C CYS A 376 40.90 6.29 17.37
N ILE A 377 39.82 7.04 17.15
CA ILE A 377 38.82 7.35 18.20
C ILE A 377 38.17 6.07 18.75
N CYS A 378 37.83 5.11 17.89
CA CYS A 378 37.26 3.82 18.30
C CYS A 378 38.19 3.04 19.24
N ARG A 379 39.50 3.01 18.93
CA ARG A 379 40.50 2.38 19.80
C ARG A 379 40.70 3.15 21.10
N GLY A 380 40.75 4.48 21.03
CA GLY A 380 40.86 5.34 22.22
C GLY A 380 39.70 5.13 23.20
N MET A 381 38.50 4.92 22.68
CA MET A 381 37.30 4.61 23.45
C MET A 381 37.13 3.11 23.76
N LYS A 382 38.08 2.24 23.38
CA LYS A 382 38.06 0.79 23.61
C LYS A 382 36.82 0.06 23.06
N ILE A 383 36.29 0.51 21.92
CA ILE A 383 35.13 -0.10 21.26
C ILE A 383 35.49 -0.70 19.90
N LYS A 384 34.63 -1.59 19.37
CA LYS A 384 34.72 -2.13 18.01
C LYS A 384 34.65 -1.02 16.96
N CYS A 385 35.41 -1.13 15.87
CA CYS A 385 35.23 -0.22 14.74
C CYS A 385 33.94 -0.56 14.01
N VAL A 386 33.08 0.43 13.81
CA VAL A 386 31.82 0.25 13.08
C VAL A 386 32.03 0.19 11.57
N VAL A 387 31.05 -0.33 10.84
CA VAL A 387 31.08 -0.51 9.37
C VAL A 387 31.34 0.79 8.59
N PHE A 388 31.02 1.95 9.16
CA PHE A 388 31.26 3.27 8.54
C PHE A 388 32.68 3.82 8.74
N CYS A 389 33.53 3.15 9.53
CA CYS A 389 34.91 3.57 9.70
C CYS A 389 35.71 3.40 8.40
N GLY A 390 36.65 4.31 8.14
CA GLY A 390 37.56 4.23 7.00
C GLY A 390 38.33 2.90 6.94
N CYS A 391 38.60 2.28 8.09
CA CYS A 391 39.35 1.03 8.18
C CYS A 391 38.55 -0.17 7.68
N SER A 392 37.23 -0.02 7.59
CA SER A 392 36.29 -1.03 7.10
C SER A 392 36.28 -1.09 5.56
N LYS A 393 36.91 -0.13 4.86
CA LYS A 393 37.10 -0.15 3.40
C LYS A 393 38.25 -1.08 2.94
N GLY A 394 39.05 -1.61 3.87
CA GLY A 394 40.17 -2.52 3.57
C GLY A 394 40.01 -3.93 4.19
N LYS A 395 40.91 -4.86 3.83
CA LYS A 395 40.91 -6.23 4.39
C LYS A 395 41.19 -6.19 5.90
N LYS A 396 40.17 -6.55 6.70
CA LYS A 396 40.14 -6.70 8.18
C LYS A 396 40.69 -5.51 8.97
N CYS A 397 39.80 -4.80 9.66
CA CYS A 397 40.18 -3.79 10.65
C CYS A 397 41.07 -4.42 11.75
N ARG A 398 42.19 -3.76 12.06
CA ARG A 398 43.15 -4.18 13.09
C ARG A 398 42.94 -3.48 14.43
N ASN A 399 41.73 -2.99 14.73
CA ASN A 399 41.44 -2.47 16.07
C ASN A 399 41.53 -3.64 17.08
N PRO A 400 42.31 -3.55 18.17
CA PRO A 400 42.43 -4.65 19.14
C PRO A 400 41.11 -4.99 19.86
N HIS A 401 40.13 -4.08 19.80
CA HIS A 401 38.80 -4.28 20.36
C HIS A 401 37.77 -4.80 19.35
N ASN A 402 38.17 -5.06 18.10
CA ASN A 402 37.25 -5.36 16.98
C ASN A 402 36.52 -6.70 17.09
#